data_AF-A0A9X4ECP7-F1
#
_entry.id   AF-A0A9X4ECP7-F1
#
_cell.length_a   1.000
_cell.length_b   1.000
_cell.length_c   1.000
_cell.angle_alpha   90.00
_cell.angle_beta   90.00
_cell.angle_gamma   90.00
#
_symmetry.space_group_name_H-M   'P 1'
#
loop_
_entity.id
_entity.type
_entity.pdbx_description
1 polymer ?
#
loop_
_entity_poly.entity_id
_entity_poly.type
_entity_poly.pdbx_seq_one_letter_code
_entity_poly.pdbx_strand_id
1 'polypeptide(L)'
;MNARANPDTRIISEPVDRRILKPEQIDAVGEALLSLTREVWILTDRVRILEAVLEDKGVDVHEAVNRYQVGPELQAELDALRKRLIDAVVAPLTGQGIQ
;
A
#
# COMPACT_ATOMS: atom_id res chain seq x y z
N MET A 1 -31.29 -32.01 36.35
CA MET A 1 -30.00 -31.31 36.20
C MET A 1 -29.68 -31.30 34.71
N ASN A 2 -30.19 -30.32 33.96
CA ASN A 2 -30.03 -30.23 32.50
C ASN A 2 -29.25 -28.95 32.20
N ALA A 3 -28.04 -29.13 31.65
CA ALA A 3 -27.15 -28.04 31.26
C ALA A 3 -27.83 -27.21 30.16
N ARG A 4 -28.02 -25.91 30.41
CA ARG A 4 -28.47 -24.95 29.41
C ARG A 4 -27.29 -24.71 28.45
N ALA A 5 -27.49 -24.99 27.17
CA ALA A 5 -26.54 -24.61 26.13
C ALA A 5 -26.37 -23.09 26.14
N ASN A 6 -25.12 -22.62 26.21
CA ASN A 6 -24.77 -21.22 26.25
C ASN A 6 -24.94 -20.61 24.83
N PRO A 7 -25.77 -19.56 24.64
CA PRO A 7 -26.01 -18.96 23.33
C PRO A 7 -24.81 -18.18 22.75
N ASP A 8 -23.71 -18.02 23.48
CA ASP A 8 -22.56 -17.21 23.07
C ASP A 8 -21.40 -18.00 22.43
N THR A 9 -21.69 -19.07 21.68
CA THR A 9 -20.66 -19.67 20.82
C THR A 9 -20.57 -18.87 19.52
N ARG A 10 -19.92 -17.70 19.56
CA ARG A 10 -19.53 -17.00 18.33
C ARG A 10 -18.51 -17.87 17.60
N ILE A 11 -18.91 -18.45 16.48
CA ILE A 11 -18.00 -19.12 15.55
C ILE A 11 -17.00 -18.07 15.09
N ILE A 12 -15.77 -18.14 15.61
CA ILE A 12 -14.68 -17.27 15.19
C ILE A 12 -14.19 -17.82 13.85
N SER A 13 -14.50 -17.08 12.78
CA SER A 13 -13.98 -17.25 11.41
C SER A 13 -14.54 -18.42 10.60
N GLU A 14 -15.73 -18.25 10.01
CA GLU A 14 -15.95 -18.87 8.70
C GLU A 14 -14.95 -18.24 7.71
N PRO A 15 -14.19 -19.03 6.93
CA PRO A 15 -13.42 -18.46 5.83
C PRO A 15 -14.45 -17.86 4.88
N VAL A 16 -14.44 -16.52 4.79
CA VAL A 16 -15.22 -15.83 3.77
C VAL A 16 -14.60 -16.26 2.45
N ASP A 17 -15.18 -17.27 1.80
CA ASP A 17 -14.76 -17.78 0.49
C ASP A 17 -15.18 -16.78 -0.60
N ARG A 18 -14.84 -15.51 -0.40
CA ARG A 18 -15.01 -14.44 -1.39
C ARG A 18 -13.84 -14.57 -2.33
N ARG A 19 -14.07 -15.21 -3.48
CA ARG A 19 -13.20 -15.01 -4.63
C ARG A 19 -13.28 -13.54 -5.06
N ILE A 20 -12.27 -12.77 -4.67
CA ILE A 20 -12.14 -11.35 -5.04
C ILE A 20 -11.74 -11.22 -6.53
N LEU A 21 -11.01 -12.20 -7.06
CA LEU A 21 -10.53 -12.24 -8.44
C LEU A 21 -11.09 -13.46 -9.18
N LYS A 22 -11.45 -13.29 -10.45
CA LYS A 22 -11.75 -14.38 -11.36
C LYS A 22 -10.45 -15.05 -11.84
N PRO A 23 -10.45 -16.33 -12.22
CA PRO A 23 -9.26 -17.03 -12.70
C PRO A 23 -8.55 -16.29 -13.84
N GLU A 24 -9.31 -15.68 -14.74
CA GLU A 24 -8.78 -14.96 -15.91
C GLU A 24 -8.10 -13.62 -15.54
N GLN A 25 -8.28 -13.14 -14.30
CA GLN A 25 -7.69 -11.89 -13.80
C GLN A 25 -6.38 -12.12 -13.03
N ILE A 26 -6.04 -13.37 -12.70
CA ILE A 26 -4.91 -13.70 -11.83
C ILE A 26 -3.58 -13.28 -12.47
N ASP A 27 -3.38 -13.59 -13.75
CA ASP A 27 -2.13 -13.28 -14.45
C ASP A 27 -1.91 -11.77 -14.57
N ALA A 28 -2.96 -11.01 -14.93
CA ALA A 28 -2.90 -9.55 -15.02
C ALA A 28 -2.58 -8.88 -13.67
N VAL A 29 -3.11 -9.41 -12.57
CA VAL A 29 -2.77 -8.94 -11.22
C VAL A 29 -1.35 -9.32 -10.84
N GLY A 30 -0.88 -10.52 -11.21
CA GLY A 30 0.50 -10.95 -11.02
C GLY A 30 1.50 -10.03 -11.72
N GLU A 31 1.24 -9.69 -12.98
CA GLU A 31 2.05 -8.73 -13.75
C GLU A 31 2.04 -7.34 -13.12
N ALA A 32 0.86 -6.85 -12.71
CA ALA A 32 0.73 -5.55 -12.05
C ALA A 32 1.52 -5.50 -10.73
N LEU A 33 1.50 -6.57 -9.93
CA LEU A 33 2.23 -6.65 -8.66
C LEU A 33 3.74 -6.69 -8.87
N LEU A 34 4.21 -7.45 -9.86
CA LEU A 34 5.63 -7.49 -10.23
C LEU A 34 6.12 -6.12 -10.70
N SER A 35 5.33 -5.45 -11.55
CA SER A 35 5.63 -4.09 -12.02
C SER A 35 5.66 -3.09 -10.86
N LEU A 36 4.66 -3.11 -9.97
CA LEU A 36 4.63 -2.26 -8.78
C LEU A 36 5.84 -2.49 -7.88
N THR A 37 6.22 -3.76 -7.66
CA THR A 37 7.38 -4.11 -6.84
C THR A 37 8.67 -3.54 -7.43
N ARG A 38 8.84 -3.62 -8.76
CA ARG A 38 9.98 -3.02 -9.47
C ARG A 38 10.02 -1.50 -9.27
N GLU A 39 8.88 -0.82 -9.41
CA GLU A 39 8.83 0.64 -9.25
C GLU A 39 9.10 1.07 -7.79
N VAL A 40 8.62 0.30 -6.81
CA VAL A 40 8.96 0.52 -5.38
C VAL A 40 10.46 0.36 -5.14
N TRP A 41 11.09 -0.63 -5.77
CA TRP A 41 12.53 -0.81 -5.70
C TRP A 41 13.29 0.39 -6.30
N ILE A 42 12.89 0.83 -7.50
CA ILE A 42 13.49 2.00 -8.15
C ILE A 42 13.35 3.26 -7.28
N LEU A 43 12.19 3.46 -6.65
CA LEU A 43 11.99 4.59 -5.74
C LEU A 43 12.92 4.51 -4.52
N THR A 44 13.07 3.31 -3.96
CA THR A 44 13.99 3.06 -2.84
C THR A 44 15.43 3.39 -3.22
N ASP A 45 15.89 2.90 -4.38
CA ASP A 45 17.23 3.20 -4.90
C ASP A 45 17.42 4.71 -5.10
N ARG A 46 16.44 5.39 -5.69
CA ARG A 46 16.52 6.84 -5.92
C ARG A 46 16.60 7.65 -4.62
N VAL A 47 15.89 7.23 -3.57
CA VAL A 47 16.00 7.87 -2.24
C VAL A 47 17.39 7.67 -1.65
N ARG A 48 17.94 6.45 -1.73
CA ARG A 48 19.31 6.18 -1.26
C ARG A 48 20.36 6.96 -2.03
N ILE A 49 20.21 7.07 -3.36
CA ILE A 49 21.09 7.88 -4.19
C ILE A 49 20.96 9.36 -3.82
N LEU A 50 19.75 9.87 -3.56
CA LEU A 50 19.55 11.24 -3.12
C LEU A 50 20.24 11.51 -1.78
N GLU A 51 20.10 10.61 -0.80
CA GLU A 51 20.80 10.70 0.49
C GLU A 51 22.33 10.76 0.29
N ALA A 52 22.90 9.86 -0.53
CA ALA A 52 24.33 9.84 -0.83
C ALA A 52 24.80 11.13 -1.54
N VAL A 53 24.04 11.64 -2.51
CA VAL A 53 24.36 12.90 -3.20
C VAL A 53 24.30 14.10 -2.26
N LEU A 54 23.42 14.09 -1.26
CA LEU A 54 23.35 15.13 -0.24
C LEU A 54 24.54 15.04 0.71
N GLU A 55 24.91 13.82 1.13
CA GLU A 55 26.09 13.56 1.96
C GLU A 55 27.38 14.01 1.26
N ASP A 56 27.56 13.71 -0.02
CA ASP A 56 28.68 14.17 -0.86
C ASP A 56 28.78 15.71 -0.91
N LYS A 57 27.64 16.40 -0.74
CA LYS A 57 27.56 17.87 -0.65
C LYS A 57 27.69 18.41 0.77
N GLY A 58 27.99 17.55 1.75
CA GLY A 58 28.14 17.90 3.16
C GLY A 58 26.83 18.04 3.92
N VAL A 59 25.72 17.52 3.40
CA VAL A 59 24.40 17.55 4.04
C VAL A 59 24.02 16.15 4.49
N ASP A 60 24.26 15.83 5.77
CA ASP A 60 23.80 14.57 6.37
C ASP A 60 22.30 14.65 6.68
N VAL A 61 21.51 13.90 5.92
CA VAL A 61 20.04 13.83 6.07
C VAL A 61 19.55 12.46 6.54
N HIS A 62 20.43 11.47 6.68
CA HIS A 62 20.01 10.07 6.85
C HIS A 62 19.11 9.90 8.10
N GLU A 63 19.58 10.42 9.22
CA GLU A 63 18.84 10.42 10.48
C GLU A 63 17.75 11.51 10.54
N ALA A 64 17.89 12.58 9.77
CA ALA A 64 16.93 13.67 9.71
C ALA A 64 15.63 13.24 9.01
N VAL A 65 15.73 12.48 7.91
CA VAL A 65 14.57 11.94 7.17
C VAL A 65 13.71 11.07 8.06
N ASN A 66 14.32 10.15 8.81
CA ASN A 66 13.59 9.23 9.70
C ASN A 66 12.88 9.93 10.86
N ARG A 67 13.41 11.07 11.31
CA ARG A 67 12.82 11.87 12.41
C ARG A 67 11.95 13.02 11.95
N TYR A 68 11.90 13.29 10.65
CA TYR A 68 11.19 14.44 10.12
C TYR A 68 9.70 14.30 10.34
N GLN A 69 9.13 15.24 11.10
CA GLN A 69 7.69 15.35 11.29
C GLN A 69 7.16 16.36 10.27
N VAL A 70 6.35 15.86 9.34
CA VAL A 70 5.68 16.68 8.34
C VAL A 70 4.66 17.60 9.00
N GLY A 71 4.72 18.88 8.65
CA GLY A 71 3.71 19.86 9.04
C GLY A 71 2.38 19.65 8.30
N PRO A 72 1.30 20.32 8.73
CA PRO A 72 -0.05 20.11 8.19
C PRO A 72 -0.18 20.40 6.69
N GLU A 73 0.52 21.41 6.17
CA GLU A 73 0.49 21.73 4.73
C GLU A 73 1.11 20.60 3.89
N LEU A 74 2.34 20.21 4.20
CA LEU A 74 3.03 19.13 3.48
C LEU A 74 2.30 17.78 3.65
N GLN A 75 1.72 17.51 4.81
CA GLN A 75 0.90 16.31 5.01
C GLN A 75 -0.31 16.29 4.06
N ALA A 76 -1.01 17.41 3.89
CA ALA A 76 -2.15 17.50 2.99
C ALA A 76 -1.75 17.27 1.53
N GLU A 77 -0.60 17.80 1.11
CA GLU A 77 -0.05 17.55 -0.23
C GLU A 77 0.28 16.08 -0.45
N LEU A 78 0.95 15.44 0.51
CA LEU A 78 1.30 14.02 0.48
C LEU A 78 0.05 13.13 0.44
N ASP A 79 -0.99 13.47 1.19
CA ASP A 79 -2.25 12.73 1.21
C ASP A 79 -2.98 12.85 -0.14
N ALA A 80 -3.00 14.04 -0.74
CA ALA A 80 -3.59 14.25 -2.07
C ALA A 80 -2.82 13.49 -3.17
N LEU A 81 -1.50 13.40 -3.06
CA LEU A 81 -0.67 12.57 -3.95
C LEU A 81 -0.95 11.08 -3.75
N ARG A 82 -0.99 10.62 -2.49
CA ARG A 82 -1.29 9.21 -2.16
C ARG A 82 -2.65 8.79 -2.66
N LYS A 83 -3.68 9.64 -2.47
CA LYS A 83 -5.03 9.36 -2.96
C LYS A 83 -5.06 9.21 -4.47
N ARG A 84 -4.43 10.12 -5.22
CA ARG A 84 -4.34 10.04 -6.69
C ARG A 84 -3.67 8.75 -7.15
N LEU A 85 -2.59 8.34 -6.48
CA LEU A 85 -1.89 7.08 -6.79
C LEU A 85 -2.79 5.86 -6.52
N ILE A 86 -3.43 5.81 -5.35
CA ILE A 86 -4.34 4.71 -4.99
C ILE A 86 -5.48 4.63 -5.99
N ASP A 87 -6.13 5.75 -6.32
CA ASP A 87 -7.23 5.78 -7.28
C ASP A 87 -6.78 5.26 -8.67
N ALA A 88 -5.58 5.66 -9.12
CA ALA A 88 -5.01 5.21 -10.39
C ALA A 88 -4.68 3.70 -10.43
N VAL A 89 -4.31 3.11 -9.28
CA VAL A 89 -3.99 1.68 -9.18
C VAL A 89 -5.24 0.83 -8.95
N VAL A 90 -6.21 1.32 -8.16
CA VAL A 90 -7.40 0.56 -7.76
C VAL A 90 -8.48 0.57 -8.85
N ALA A 91 -8.70 1.70 -9.54
CA ALA A 91 -9.77 1.80 -10.54
C ALA A 91 -9.67 0.76 -11.69
N PRO A 92 -8.48 0.44 -12.22
CA PRO A 92 -8.32 -0.63 -13.21
C PRO A 92 -8.60 -2.03 -12.65
N LEU A 93 -8.30 -2.26 -11.36
CA LEU A 93 -8.43 -3.57 -10.71
C LEU A 93 -9.87 -3.89 -10.31
N THR A 94 -10.68 -2.88 -9.99
CA THR A 94 -12.10 -3.05 -9.63
C THR A 94 -13.04 -3.06 -10.85
N GLY A 95 -12.49 -2.89 -12.06
CA GLY A 95 -13.29 -2.77 -13.30
C GLY A 95 -14.14 -1.51 -13.35
N GLN A 96 -13.82 -0.48 -12.56
CA GLN A 96 -14.55 0.79 -12.48
C GLN A 96 -13.95 1.94 -13.32
N GLY A 97 -13.02 1.65 -14.24
CA GLY A 97 -12.63 2.56 -15.33
C GLY A 97 -12.39 1.73 -16.60
N ILE A 98 -12.88 2.06 -17.79
CA ILE A 98 -13.14 3.36 -18.44
C ILE A 98 -14.41 3.22 -19.30
N GLN A 99 -15.33 4.19 -19.22
CA GLN A 99 -16.24 4.57 -20.32
C GLN A 99 -15.94 6.00 -20.71
#